data_AF-A0A117JS07-F1
#
_entry.id   AF-A0A117JS07-F1
#
_cell.length_a   1.000
_cell.length_b   1.000
_cell.length_c   1.000
_cell.angle_alpha   90.00
_cell.angle_beta   90.00
_cell.angle_gamma   90.00
#
_symmetry.space_group_name_H-M   'P 1'
#
loop_
_entity.id
_entity.type
_entity.pdbx_description
1 polymer ?
#
loop_
_entity_poly.entity_id
_entity_poly.type
_entity_poly.pdbx_seq_one_letter_code
_entity_poly.pdbx_strand_id
1 'polypeptide(L)'
;MRRIYAVVICLMLALATAGTASADLFPLPTRNQKAIDVVIARALSQRGVPFAYGGGNTAGPSLGNPAGSSTPAPAAPPAGVIPVDGSGAAIPVAGLPGAVPGLVMPEPPRPQVVGFDASGLMVYAFAGAGLKIPRTSGDQYLVGRKVLPSQALPGDLIFYGPNGTQSVAMFLGGGQMIEASDTGVQVSPVRTNNMAPYLARYID
;
A
#
# COMPACT_ATOMS: atom_id res chain seq x y z
N MET A 1 0.18 79.85 21.28
CA MET A 1 -0.65 78.66 21.60
C MET A 1 -0.79 77.71 20.40
N ARG A 2 0.30 77.19 19.82
CA ARG A 2 0.23 76.22 18.69
C ARG A 2 1.33 75.14 18.67
N ARG A 3 2.26 75.15 19.63
CA ARG A 3 3.40 74.20 19.67
C ARG A 3 3.27 73.09 20.73
N ILE A 4 2.20 73.11 21.52
CA ILE A 4 1.97 72.14 22.61
C ILE A 4 1.17 70.91 22.12
N TYR A 5 0.38 71.04 21.04
CA TYR A 5 -0.44 69.94 20.51
C TYR A 5 0.35 68.87 19.74
N ALA A 6 1.58 69.18 19.28
CA ALA A 6 2.38 68.24 18.50
C ALA A 6 3.07 67.16 19.36
N VAL A 7 3.30 67.42 20.66
CA VAL A 7 3.99 66.47 21.53
C VAL A 7 3.01 65.51 22.22
N VAL A 8 1.76 65.92 22.43
CA VAL A 8 0.73 65.09 23.07
C VAL A 8 0.14 64.03 22.12
N ILE A 9 0.25 64.22 20.80
CA ILE A 9 -0.24 63.26 19.80
C ILE A 9 0.72 62.06 19.61
N CYS A 10 2.02 62.20 19.93
CA CYS A 10 2.97 61.10 19.82
C CYS A 10 3.01 60.13 21.02
N LEU A 11 2.35 60.45 22.14
CA LEU A 11 2.38 59.59 23.36
C LEU A 11 1.11 58.74 23.55
N MET A 12 0.10 58.89 22.69
CA MET A 12 -1.19 58.16 22.77
C MET A 12 -1.36 57.05 21.72
N LEU A 13 -0.26 56.57 21.12
CA LEU A 13 -0.26 55.41 20.22
C LEU A 13 0.85 54.40 20.59
N ALA A 14 0.90 54.04 21.87
CA ALA A 14 1.83 53.02 22.37
C ALA A 14 1.19 52.06 23.39
N LEU A 15 -0.11 51.78 23.24
CA LEU A 15 -0.73 50.56 23.76
C LEU A 15 -1.20 49.70 22.58
N ALA A 16 -0.26 49.35 21.70
CA ALA A 16 -0.37 48.08 21.01
C ALA A 16 0.00 47.03 22.05
N THR A 17 -1.01 46.30 22.51
CA THR A 17 -0.82 45.01 23.16
C THR A 17 0.32 44.28 22.46
N ALA A 18 1.28 43.77 23.24
CA ALA A 18 2.16 42.72 22.78
C ALA A 18 1.25 41.53 22.46
N GLY A 19 0.70 41.52 21.25
CA GLY A 19 0.24 40.31 20.63
C GLY A 19 1.44 39.40 20.66
N THR A 20 1.35 38.34 21.46
CA THR A 20 2.21 37.18 21.31
C THR A 20 2.04 36.74 19.86
N ALA A 21 2.95 37.22 19.00
CA ALA A 21 3.21 36.59 17.74
C ALA A 21 3.78 35.22 18.12
N SER A 22 2.90 34.24 18.30
CA SER A 22 3.28 32.85 18.10
C SER A 22 3.84 32.84 16.69
N ALA A 23 5.16 32.83 16.58
CA ALA A 23 5.80 32.44 15.36
C ALA A 23 5.31 31.00 15.14
N ASP A 24 4.27 30.84 14.33
CA ASP A 24 4.01 29.58 13.63
C ASP A 24 5.20 29.39 12.69
N LEU A 25 6.32 28.98 13.30
CA LEU A 25 7.34 28.21 12.64
C LEU A 25 6.57 27.08 11.97
N PHE A 26 6.48 27.12 10.64
CA PHE A 26 6.00 26.02 9.81
C PHE A 26 6.30 24.71 10.54
N PRO A 27 5.30 23.96 11.03
CA PRO A 27 5.56 22.76 11.81
C PRO A 27 6.48 21.89 10.97
N LEU A 28 7.74 21.74 11.40
CA LEU A 28 8.66 20.86 10.72
C LEU A 28 7.96 19.51 10.65
N PRO A 29 7.80 18.90 9.46
CA PRO A 29 7.06 17.66 9.36
C PRO A 29 7.69 16.67 10.34
N THR A 30 6.84 16.09 11.19
CA THR A 30 7.26 15.09 12.16
C THR A 30 8.00 13.98 11.42
N ARG A 31 8.92 13.28 12.10
CA ARG A 31 9.67 12.17 11.50
C ARG A 31 8.73 11.18 10.77
N ASN A 32 7.53 11.01 11.30
CA ASN A 32 6.50 10.13 10.76
C ASN A 32 5.83 10.71 9.51
N GLN A 33 5.53 12.02 9.47
CA GLN A 33 5.02 12.67 8.25
C GLN A 33 5.99 12.53 7.09
N LYS A 34 7.29 12.74 7.33
CA LYS A 34 8.32 12.53 6.29
C LYS A 34 8.34 11.09 5.80
N ALA A 35 8.15 10.12 6.69
CA ALA A 35 8.10 8.72 6.31
C ALA A 35 6.86 8.42 5.44
N ILE A 36 5.69 8.93 5.81
CA ILE A 36 4.45 8.83 5.01
C ILE A 36 4.65 9.44 3.62
N ASP A 37 5.23 10.64 3.56
CA ASP A 37 5.50 11.34 2.30
C ASP A 37 6.42 10.51 1.39
N VAL A 38 7.45 9.88 1.96
CA VAL A 38 8.35 8.98 1.22
C VAL A 38 7.61 7.75 0.70
N VAL A 39 6.78 7.10 1.52
CA VAL A 39 5.99 5.92 1.10
C VAL A 39 5.05 6.28 -0.04
N ILE A 40 4.31 7.38 0.10
CA ILE A 40 3.38 7.88 -0.92
C ILE A 40 4.12 8.24 -2.21
N ALA A 41 5.21 9.01 -2.12
CA ALA A 41 6.00 9.43 -3.28
C ALA A 41 6.58 8.22 -4.01
N ARG A 42 7.05 7.20 -3.28
CA ARG A 42 7.58 5.97 -3.89
C ARG A 42 6.50 5.20 -4.62
N ALA A 43 5.33 5.00 -4.03
CA ALA A 43 4.24 4.33 -4.74
C ALA A 43 3.84 5.12 -6.00
N LEU A 44 3.64 6.44 -5.87
CA LEU A 44 3.26 7.31 -7.00
C LEU A 44 4.30 7.32 -8.12
N SER A 45 5.59 7.17 -7.80
CA SER A 45 6.66 7.08 -8.81
C SER A 45 6.55 5.85 -9.71
N GLN A 46 5.76 4.84 -9.33
CA GLN A 46 5.60 3.59 -10.08
C GLN A 46 4.36 3.60 -10.99
N ARG A 47 3.62 4.71 -11.09
CA ARG A 47 2.46 4.81 -11.99
C ARG A 47 2.84 4.43 -13.43
N GLY A 48 2.02 3.60 -14.05
CA GLY A 48 2.24 3.07 -15.40
C GLY A 48 3.11 1.81 -15.44
N VAL A 49 3.73 1.40 -14.34
CA VAL A 49 4.41 0.09 -14.28
C VAL A 49 3.37 -1.02 -14.47
N PRO A 50 3.62 -2.01 -15.34
CA PRO A 50 2.68 -3.09 -15.60
C PRO A 50 2.31 -3.90 -14.35
N PHE A 51 1.13 -4.52 -14.40
CA PHE A 51 0.79 -5.56 -13.45
C PHE A 51 1.62 -6.81 -13.70
N ALA A 52 2.17 -7.38 -12.64
CA ALA A 52 2.80 -8.69 -12.66
C ALA A 52 2.47 -9.43 -11.37
N TYR A 53 1.69 -10.51 -11.47
CA TYR A 53 1.36 -11.38 -10.34
C TYR A 53 2.63 -11.97 -9.74
N GLY A 54 2.83 -11.81 -8.43
CA GLY A 54 4.08 -12.19 -7.75
C GLY A 54 5.22 -11.18 -7.92
N GLY A 55 5.04 -10.16 -8.77
CA GLY A 55 6.00 -9.10 -9.02
C GLY A 55 6.04 -8.05 -7.91
N GLY A 56 7.21 -7.44 -7.74
CA GLY A 56 7.47 -6.40 -6.75
C GLY A 56 8.20 -6.92 -5.52
N ASN A 57 9.26 -6.22 -5.15
CA ASN A 57 10.01 -6.40 -3.92
C ASN A 57 10.52 -5.05 -3.38
N THR A 58 11.34 -5.08 -2.33
CA THR A 58 11.86 -3.85 -1.70
C THR A 58 12.70 -2.98 -2.63
N ALA A 59 13.31 -3.54 -3.69
CA ALA A 59 14.13 -2.83 -4.65
C ALA A 59 13.33 -2.24 -5.82
N GLY A 60 12.17 -2.80 -6.18
CA GLY A 60 11.38 -2.32 -7.30
C GLY A 60 10.46 -3.36 -7.94
N PRO A 61 9.95 -3.07 -9.15
CA PRO A 61 9.25 -4.03 -9.99
C PRO A 61 10.12 -5.27 -10.21
N SER A 62 9.50 -6.44 -10.30
CA SER A 62 10.23 -7.69 -10.56
C SER A 62 9.46 -8.59 -11.50
N LEU A 63 10.12 -9.66 -11.95
CA LEU A 63 9.50 -10.68 -12.77
C LEU A 63 8.28 -11.28 -12.04
N GLY A 64 7.20 -11.43 -12.79
CA GLY A 64 5.98 -12.09 -12.38
C GLY A 64 5.16 -12.49 -13.60
N ASN A 65 3.97 -13.02 -13.34
CA ASN A 65 3.08 -13.49 -14.40
C ASN A 65 2.13 -12.36 -14.83
N PRO A 66 1.78 -12.24 -16.13
CA PRO A 66 0.89 -11.18 -16.61
C PRO A 66 -0.53 -11.31 -16.02
N ALA A 67 -1.27 -10.19 -15.99
CA ALA A 67 -2.67 -10.18 -15.59
C ALA A 67 -3.49 -11.21 -16.38
N GLY A 68 -4.41 -11.92 -15.71
CA GLY A 68 -5.27 -12.93 -16.34
C GLY A 68 -4.60 -14.28 -16.65
N SER A 69 -3.29 -14.45 -16.43
CA SER A 69 -2.60 -15.75 -16.59
C SER A 69 -2.73 -16.69 -15.38
N SER A 70 -3.56 -16.32 -14.40
CA SER A 70 -3.85 -17.13 -13.25
C SER A 70 -4.89 -18.20 -13.60
N THR A 71 -4.42 -19.42 -13.91
CA THR A 71 -4.93 -20.56 -13.13
C THR A 71 -4.79 -20.16 -11.66
N PRO A 72 -5.84 -20.31 -10.81
CA PRO A 72 -5.74 -19.92 -9.41
C PRO A 72 -4.44 -20.46 -8.82
N ALA A 73 -3.60 -19.58 -8.27
CA ALA A 73 -2.51 -20.04 -7.43
C ALA A 73 -3.15 -20.97 -6.38
N PRO A 74 -2.63 -22.18 -6.15
CA PRO A 74 -3.11 -23.00 -5.04
C PRO A 74 -3.13 -22.09 -3.82
N ALA A 75 -4.30 -21.97 -3.18
CA ALA A 75 -4.42 -21.23 -1.94
C ALA A 75 -3.23 -21.63 -1.06
N ALA A 76 -2.42 -20.66 -0.64
CA ALA A 76 -1.36 -20.93 0.31
C ALA A 76 -2.02 -21.72 1.47
N PRO A 77 -1.55 -22.94 1.78
CA PRO A 77 -2.17 -23.70 2.84
C PRO A 77 -2.10 -22.85 4.13
N PRO A 78 -3.14 -22.90 4.99
CA PRO A 78 -3.09 -22.20 6.26
C PRO A 78 -1.80 -22.59 7.00
N ALA A 79 -1.11 -21.60 7.57
CA ALA A 79 0.08 -21.81 8.40
C ALA A 79 -0.29 -22.73 9.57
N GLY A 80 0.00 -24.02 9.42
CA GLY A 80 -0.48 -25.03 10.35
C GLY A 80 -0.40 -26.46 9.81
N VAL A 81 0.73 -26.87 9.24
CA VAL A 81 1.05 -28.30 9.13
C VAL A 81 2.51 -28.51 9.53
N ILE A 82 2.70 -29.23 10.63
CA ILE A 82 3.99 -29.72 11.13
C ILE A 82 4.54 -30.72 10.10
N PRO A 83 5.84 -30.70 9.75
CA PRO A 83 6.38 -31.67 8.81
C PRO A 83 6.37 -33.07 9.44
N VAL A 84 5.52 -33.95 8.91
CA VAL A 84 5.61 -35.40 9.11
C VAL A 84 6.32 -35.99 7.91
N ASP A 85 7.39 -36.73 8.25
CA ASP A 85 8.35 -37.51 7.46
C ASP A 85 8.48 -37.31 5.93
N GLY A 86 9.75 -37.25 5.50
CA GLY A 86 10.12 -37.15 4.10
C GLY A 86 9.69 -38.38 3.31
N SER A 87 8.67 -38.25 2.48
CA SER A 87 8.36 -39.06 1.29
C SER A 87 7.18 -38.42 0.55
N GLY A 88 7.43 -37.29 -0.12
CA GLY A 88 6.40 -36.46 -0.76
C GLY A 88 5.73 -37.07 -1.99
N ALA A 89 4.90 -38.10 -1.80
CA ALA A 89 4.00 -38.63 -2.82
C ALA A 89 2.56 -38.19 -2.52
N ALA A 90 2.06 -37.21 -3.28
CA ALA A 90 0.64 -36.90 -3.33
C ALA A 90 -0.03 -37.72 -4.46
N ILE A 91 -1.16 -38.33 -4.13
CA ILE A 91 -1.95 -39.26 -4.95
C ILE A 91 -2.72 -38.52 -6.08
N PRO A 92 -2.80 -39.06 -7.32
CA PRO A 92 -3.51 -38.41 -8.42
C PRO A 92 -5.05 -38.58 -8.35
N VAL A 93 -5.78 -37.52 -8.70
CA VAL A 93 -7.24 -37.53 -8.94
C VAL A 93 -7.54 -38.30 -10.23
N ALA A 94 -8.32 -39.37 -10.09
CA ALA A 94 -8.86 -40.16 -11.19
C ALA A 94 -10.12 -39.52 -11.78
N GLY A 95 -10.26 -39.49 -13.10
CA GLY A 95 -11.58 -39.28 -13.73
C GLY A 95 -11.60 -38.77 -15.16
N LEU A 96 -11.20 -39.58 -16.14
CA LEU A 96 -11.74 -39.59 -17.52
C LEU A 96 -11.33 -40.92 -18.19
N PRO A 97 -12.27 -41.75 -18.70
CA PRO A 97 -11.91 -42.96 -19.43
C PRO A 97 -11.31 -42.56 -20.79
N GLY A 98 -10.00 -42.72 -20.95
CA GLY A 98 -9.26 -42.46 -22.20
C GLY A 98 -7.99 -41.61 -22.07
N ALA A 99 -7.67 -41.07 -20.89
CA ALA A 99 -6.41 -40.33 -20.70
C ALA A 99 -5.23 -41.30 -20.58
N VAL A 100 -4.33 -41.28 -21.56
CA VAL A 100 -3.01 -41.93 -21.47
C VAL A 100 -2.23 -41.33 -20.28
N PRO A 101 -1.82 -42.12 -19.28
CA PRO A 101 -0.95 -41.62 -18.21
C PRO A 101 0.42 -41.27 -18.79
N GLY A 102 0.90 -40.04 -18.58
CA GLY A 102 2.34 -39.75 -18.65
C GLY A 102 2.89 -38.92 -19.81
N LEU A 103 2.07 -38.27 -20.63
CA LEU A 103 2.58 -37.19 -21.51
C LEU A 103 2.32 -35.83 -20.87
N VAL A 104 3.16 -35.45 -19.90
CA VAL A 104 3.33 -34.04 -19.54
C VAL A 104 4.13 -33.42 -20.69
N MET A 105 3.43 -32.79 -21.62
CA MET A 105 4.09 -31.87 -22.55
C MET A 105 4.76 -30.78 -21.70
N PRO A 106 6.03 -30.39 -21.93
CA PRO A 106 6.59 -29.21 -21.29
C PRO A 106 5.72 -28.02 -21.70
N GLU A 107 5.04 -27.41 -20.73
CA GLU A 107 4.28 -26.19 -20.99
C GLU A 107 5.28 -25.14 -21.50
N PRO A 108 5.02 -24.50 -22.66
CA PRO A 108 5.90 -23.45 -23.16
C PRO A 108 6.10 -22.40 -22.06
N PRO A 109 7.31 -21.84 -21.91
CA PRO A 109 7.58 -20.86 -20.88
C PRO A 109 6.57 -19.71 -20.99
N ARG A 110 5.78 -19.51 -19.93
CA ARG A 110 4.78 -18.45 -19.90
C ARG A 110 5.49 -17.10 -20.05
N PRO A 111 4.97 -16.17 -20.88
CA PRO A 111 5.53 -14.83 -20.98
C PRO A 111 5.58 -14.21 -19.59
N GLN A 112 6.77 -13.85 -19.12
CA GLN A 112 6.94 -13.13 -17.85
C GLN A 112 6.96 -11.63 -18.11
N VAL A 113 6.42 -10.87 -17.17
CA VAL A 113 6.38 -9.41 -17.23
C VAL A 113 7.08 -8.86 -15.98
N VAL A 114 7.83 -7.77 -16.15
CA VAL A 114 8.40 -7.03 -15.03
C VAL A 114 7.37 -6.01 -14.56
N GLY A 115 6.94 -6.13 -13.31
CA GLY A 115 5.86 -5.30 -12.78
C GLY A 115 5.64 -5.44 -11.28
N PHE A 116 4.47 -4.99 -10.85
CA PHE A 116 4.00 -5.11 -9.47
C PHE A 116 2.69 -5.88 -9.41
N ASP A 117 2.53 -6.69 -8.35
CA ASP A 117 1.20 -6.99 -7.81
C ASP A 117 0.82 -5.99 -6.72
N ALA A 118 -0.44 -6.02 -6.30
CA ALA A 118 -1.01 -5.10 -5.32
C ALA A 118 -0.16 -5.01 -4.04
N SER A 119 0.18 -6.17 -3.44
CA SER A 119 0.94 -6.24 -2.20
C SER A 119 2.44 -5.95 -2.35
N GLY A 120 3.03 -6.29 -3.50
CA GLY A 120 4.43 -6.02 -3.83
C GLY A 120 4.70 -4.55 -4.01
N LEU A 121 3.75 -3.79 -4.56
CA LEU A 121 3.82 -2.32 -4.61
C LEU A 121 3.90 -1.72 -3.19
N MET A 122 3.13 -2.24 -2.24
CA MET A 122 3.17 -1.78 -0.85
C MET A 122 4.51 -2.13 -0.19
N VAL A 123 5.02 -3.34 -0.40
CA VAL A 123 6.35 -3.74 0.09
C VAL A 123 7.43 -2.77 -0.40
N TYR A 124 7.42 -2.44 -1.69
CA TYR A 124 8.35 -1.49 -2.30
C TYR A 124 8.24 -0.08 -1.71
N ALA A 125 7.00 0.40 -1.51
CA ALA A 125 6.73 1.73 -0.99
C ALA A 125 7.23 1.88 0.46
N PHE A 126 6.81 0.97 1.35
CA PHE A 126 7.18 0.98 2.77
C PHE A 126 8.67 0.74 3.02
N ALA A 127 9.34 -0.04 2.15
CA ALA A 127 10.78 -0.25 2.23
C ALA A 127 11.58 1.06 2.13
N GLY A 128 11.06 2.08 1.43
CA GLY A 128 11.74 3.37 1.34
C GLY A 128 11.74 4.20 2.62
N ALA A 129 10.80 3.94 3.51
CA ALA A 129 10.81 4.46 4.87
C ALA A 129 11.58 3.54 5.85
N GLY A 130 12.18 2.46 5.35
CA GLY A 130 12.85 1.44 6.16
C GLY A 130 11.91 0.45 6.84
N LEU A 131 10.61 0.43 6.50
CA LEU A 131 9.64 -0.51 7.05
C LEU A 131 9.57 -1.77 6.19
N LYS A 132 9.83 -2.92 6.80
CA LYS A 132 9.58 -4.23 6.19
C LYS A 132 8.18 -4.70 6.56
N ILE A 133 7.32 -4.82 5.56
CA ILE A 133 5.96 -5.36 5.72
C ILE A 133 5.84 -6.76 5.08
N PRO A 134 4.84 -7.56 5.45
CA PRO A 134 4.63 -8.89 4.86
C PRO A 134 4.43 -8.84 3.34
N ARG A 135 4.72 -9.95 2.64
CA ARG A 135 4.64 -10.00 1.17
C ARG A 135 3.21 -10.13 0.65
N THR A 136 2.32 -10.76 1.41
CA THR A 136 0.92 -11.02 1.00
C THR A 136 0.00 -9.95 1.57
N SER A 137 -1.07 -9.60 0.84
CA SER A 137 -2.05 -8.62 1.32
C SER A 137 -2.80 -9.10 2.57
N GLY A 138 -3.05 -10.41 2.70
CA GLY A 138 -3.68 -11.00 3.88
C GLY A 138 -2.83 -10.81 5.14
N ASP A 139 -1.52 -11.10 5.07
CA ASP A 139 -0.62 -10.89 6.21
C ASP A 139 -0.43 -9.40 6.49
N GLN A 140 -0.33 -8.56 5.45
CA GLN A 140 -0.28 -7.11 5.60
C GLN A 140 -1.53 -6.56 6.32
N TYR A 141 -2.70 -7.15 6.06
CA TYR A 141 -3.92 -6.78 6.76
C TYR A 141 -3.82 -7.14 8.24
N LEU A 142 -3.28 -8.31 8.59
CA LEU A 142 -3.24 -8.80 9.97
C LEU A 142 -2.32 -8.02 10.89
N VAL A 143 -1.18 -7.51 10.40
CA VAL A 143 -0.13 -6.94 11.27
C VAL A 143 -0.23 -5.43 11.51
N GLY A 144 -0.87 -4.68 10.61
CA GLY A 144 -1.00 -3.23 10.78
C GLY A 144 -2.11 -2.85 11.78
N ARG A 145 -1.99 -1.66 12.38
CA ARG A 145 -2.98 -1.16 13.32
C ARG A 145 -4.31 -0.93 12.61
N LYS A 146 -5.40 -1.50 13.13
CA LYS A 146 -6.73 -1.36 12.52
C LYS A 146 -7.23 0.09 12.59
N VAL A 147 -7.70 0.60 11.47
CA VAL A 147 -8.26 1.95 11.32
C VAL A 147 -9.63 1.85 10.67
N LEU A 148 -10.61 2.59 11.17
CA LEU A 148 -11.93 2.67 10.51
C LEU A 148 -11.80 3.46 9.19
N PRO A 149 -12.54 3.11 8.13
CA PRO A 149 -12.51 3.88 6.88
C PRO A 149 -12.81 5.38 7.06
N SER A 150 -13.63 5.76 8.04
CA SER A 150 -13.93 7.16 8.37
C SER A 150 -12.77 7.92 9.01
N GLN A 151 -11.74 7.21 9.47
CA GLN A 151 -10.52 7.75 10.11
C GLN A 151 -9.29 7.59 9.22
N ALA A 152 -9.49 7.22 7.95
CA ALA A 152 -8.43 7.00 6.99
C ALA A 152 -7.57 8.26 6.82
N LEU A 153 -6.26 8.09 6.94
CA LEU A 153 -5.26 9.11 6.63
C LEU A 153 -4.40 8.66 5.45
N PRO A 154 -3.83 9.60 4.66
CA PRO A 154 -2.88 9.26 3.62
C PRO A 154 -1.77 8.34 4.13
N GLY A 155 -1.48 7.27 3.40
CA GLY A 155 -0.53 6.23 3.79
C GLY A 155 -1.19 4.99 4.44
N ASP A 156 -2.46 5.06 4.86
CA ASP A 156 -3.19 3.89 5.32
C ASP A 156 -3.45 2.90 4.18
N LEU A 157 -3.36 1.60 4.48
CA LEU A 157 -3.63 0.54 3.52
C LEU A 157 -5.11 0.12 3.56
N ILE A 158 -5.72 0.12 2.38
CA ILE A 158 -7.09 -0.33 2.11
C ILE A 158 -7.02 -1.75 1.57
N PHE A 159 -7.82 -2.66 2.12
CA PHE A 159 -7.79 -4.06 1.75
C PHE A 159 -9.12 -4.52 1.15
N TYR A 160 -9.04 -5.50 0.26
CA TYR A 160 -10.20 -6.06 -0.45
C TYR A 160 -10.31 -7.57 -0.26
N GLY A 161 -11.53 -8.06 -0.20
CA GLY A 161 -11.85 -9.47 -0.01
C GLY A 161 -11.84 -9.94 1.43
N PRO A 162 -12.26 -11.20 1.68
CA PRO A 162 -12.23 -11.80 3.00
C PRO A 162 -10.82 -11.72 3.60
N ASN A 163 -10.70 -11.11 4.78
CA ASN A 163 -9.42 -10.90 5.46
C ASN A 163 -8.36 -10.16 4.62
N GLY A 164 -8.75 -9.34 3.65
CA GLY A 164 -7.81 -8.56 2.83
C GLY A 164 -6.97 -9.39 1.85
N THR A 165 -7.40 -10.62 1.55
CA THR A 165 -6.63 -11.59 0.75
C THR A 165 -6.67 -11.36 -0.75
N GLN A 166 -7.60 -10.53 -1.26
CA GLN A 166 -7.76 -10.37 -2.70
C GLN A 166 -6.87 -9.26 -3.27
N SER A 167 -6.81 -8.12 -2.61
CA SER A 167 -6.00 -6.99 -3.06
C SER A 167 -5.76 -5.99 -1.93
N VAL A 168 -4.80 -5.10 -2.15
CA VAL A 168 -4.45 -3.99 -1.25
C VAL A 168 -4.13 -2.74 -2.08
N ALA A 169 -4.54 -1.60 -1.57
CA ALA A 169 -4.26 -0.28 -2.12
C ALA A 169 -3.80 0.64 -1.00
N MET A 170 -3.13 1.75 -1.32
CA MET A 170 -2.76 2.76 -0.34
C MET A 170 -3.62 4.01 -0.53
N PHE A 171 -4.23 4.47 0.56
CA PHE A 171 -5.04 5.69 0.57
C PHE A 171 -4.14 6.91 0.39
N LEU A 172 -4.57 7.86 -0.46
CA LEU A 172 -3.84 9.10 -0.75
C LEU A 172 -4.51 10.34 -0.14
N GLY A 173 -5.66 10.19 0.50
CA GLY A 173 -6.55 11.32 0.82
C GLY A 173 -7.49 11.66 -0.34
N GLY A 174 -8.45 12.55 -0.08
CA GLY A 174 -9.37 13.05 -1.11
C GLY A 174 -10.21 11.97 -1.81
N GLY A 175 -10.45 10.83 -1.16
CA GLY A 175 -11.16 9.69 -1.76
C GLY A 175 -10.38 9.00 -2.88
N GLN A 176 -9.06 9.19 -2.96
CA GLN A 176 -8.18 8.57 -3.93
C GLN A 176 -7.29 7.50 -3.28
N MET A 177 -6.89 6.51 -4.06
CA MET A 177 -5.93 5.49 -3.67
C MET A 177 -4.99 5.16 -4.81
N ILE A 178 -3.81 4.63 -4.48
CA ILE A 178 -2.91 4.03 -5.46
C ILE A 178 -2.92 2.51 -5.32
N GLU A 179 -2.96 1.83 -6.45
CA GLU A 179 -3.02 0.38 -6.54
C GLU A 179 -2.26 -0.14 -7.76
N ALA A 180 -1.96 -1.44 -7.77
CA ALA A 180 -1.64 -2.17 -8.99
C ALA A 180 -2.89 -2.94 -9.45
N SER A 181 -3.58 -2.42 -10.47
CA SER A 181 -4.71 -3.09 -11.13
C SER A 181 -4.25 -3.86 -12.36
N ASP A 182 -5.13 -4.60 -13.03
CA ASP A 182 -4.78 -5.36 -14.25
C ASP A 182 -4.20 -4.49 -15.38
N THR A 183 -4.50 -3.19 -15.37
CA THR A 183 -3.97 -2.16 -16.29
C THR A 183 -2.61 -1.59 -15.87
N GLY A 184 -2.05 -2.02 -14.74
CA GLY A 184 -0.83 -1.50 -14.14
C GLY A 184 -1.06 -0.61 -12.92
N VAL A 185 0.02 0.01 -12.45
CA VAL A 185 -0.03 0.90 -11.28
C VAL A 185 -0.72 2.21 -11.64
N GLN A 186 -1.77 2.56 -10.91
CA GLN A 186 -2.56 3.74 -11.18
C GLN A 186 -3.16 4.35 -9.91
N VAL A 187 -3.57 5.61 -10.02
CA VAL A 187 -4.41 6.26 -9.02
C VAL A 187 -5.86 6.09 -9.44
N SER A 188 -6.69 5.67 -8.50
CA SER A 188 -8.11 5.43 -8.71
C SER A 188 -8.94 5.96 -7.55
N PRO A 189 -10.24 6.23 -7.76
CA PRO A 189 -11.17 6.49 -6.66
C PRO A 189 -11.23 5.29 -5.71
N VAL A 190 -11.33 5.55 -4.41
CA VAL A 190 -11.49 4.51 -3.40
C VAL A 190 -12.77 3.70 -3.70
N ARG A 191 -12.60 2.38 -3.84
CA ARG A 191 -13.73 1.45 -4.00
C ARG A 191 -14.21 0.96 -2.65
N THR A 192 -15.52 0.94 -2.43
CA THR A 192 -16.15 0.40 -1.21
C THR A 192 -16.62 -1.04 -1.37
N ASN A 193 -16.87 -1.48 -2.61
CA ASN A 193 -17.33 -2.83 -2.87
C ASN A 193 -16.26 -3.84 -2.45
N ASN A 194 -16.65 -4.83 -1.64
CA ASN A 194 -15.75 -5.86 -1.11
C ASN A 194 -14.54 -5.30 -0.31
N MET A 195 -14.64 -4.08 0.22
CA MET A 195 -13.63 -3.52 1.13
C MET A 195 -13.68 -4.26 2.47
N ALA A 196 -12.51 -4.57 3.03
CA ALA A 196 -12.40 -5.10 4.39
C ALA A 196 -12.94 -4.07 5.41
N PRO A 197 -13.48 -4.51 6.57
CA PRO A 197 -14.08 -3.60 7.55
C PRO A 197 -13.10 -2.59 8.16
N TYR A 198 -11.80 -2.86 8.07
CA TYR A 198 -10.75 -1.98 8.57
C TYR A 198 -9.68 -1.74 7.51
N LEU A 199 -9.04 -0.58 7.60
CA LEU A 199 -7.75 -0.29 6.99
C LEU A 199 -6.63 -0.73 7.93
N ALA A 200 -5.38 -0.68 7.48
CA ALA A 200 -4.21 -0.90 8.31
C ALA A 200 -3.23 0.28 8.25
N ARG A 201 -2.86 0.82 9.42
CA ARG A 201 -1.85 1.86 9.57
C ARG A 201 -0.53 1.27 10.07
N TYR A 202 0.55 1.72 9.45
CA TYR A 202 1.93 1.30 9.76
C TYR A 202 2.81 2.42 10.30
N ILE A 203 2.42 3.68 10.09
CA ILE A 203 3.15 4.88 10.52
C ILE A 203 2.11 5.85 11.10
N ASP A 204 2.32 6.29 12.35
CA ASP A 204 1.38 7.17 13.09
C ASP A 204 1.68 8.66 12.97
#